data_AF-A0AAV6A5W8-F1
#
_entry.id   AF-A0AAV6A5W8-F1
#
_cell.length_a   1.000
_cell.length_b   1.000
_cell.length_c   1.000
_cell.angle_alpha   90.00
_cell.angle_beta   90.00
_cell.angle_gamma   90.00
#
_symmetry.space_group_name_H-M   'P 1'
#
loop_
_entity.id
_entity.type
_entity.pdbx_description
1 polymer ?
#
loop_
_entity_poly.entity_id
_entity_poly.type
_entity_poly.pdbx_seq_one_letter_code
_entity_poly.pdbx_strand_id
1 'polypeptide(L)'
;MTDAAWTLYLSAAITGGAFGYVIQRGGFCLMRALANLFLMSDATLMRAYALALLVAMAGVQALSASGLVEVPVRPFHWLSNVTGGLVFGAGMVLAGGCSGSTWYRVGEGAVGAVVILLGFALGATTVRLGVLGPLRASLQAPTITVNDASPTLATVLGISPWLVIALLWVVGALWIFRSRGSDQPGKWPWQVTGSAVGLLIAAGWWTSSVVERPVGITLAVNTGELLTYPLVGFPNRINWSMVMLVAVPVGAFLAAWPAGDFRWKLPPGWSLVKIFAGGLLMGGAAILGEGCNITQGLTNSATLAVGSLVTIASIVLGGWLTLRALFSAPS
;
A
#
# COMPACT_ATOMS: atom_id res chain seq x y z
N MET A 1 13.23 24.80 17.96
CA MET A 1 13.24 23.35 17.66
C MET A 1 11.89 22.66 17.97
N THR A 2 10.97 23.29 18.68
CA THR A 2 9.65 22.73 19.05
C THR A 2 8.59 22.87 17.93
N ASP A 3 8.60 23.95 17.16
CA ASP A 3 7.51 24.24 16.20
C ASP A 3 7.54 23.34 14.96
N ALA A 4 8.75 22.94 14.52
CA ALA A 4 8.92 21.97 13.44
C ALA A 4 8.41 20.58 13.82
N ALA A 5 8.56 20.18 15.09
CA ALA A 5 8.09 18.89 15.58
C ALA A 5 6.56 18.84 15.65
N TRP A 6 5.91 19.91 16.13
CA TRP A 6 4.44 19.96 16.15
C TRP A 6 3.81 19.94 14.76
N THR A 7 4.43 20.63 13.80
CA THR A 7 3.98 20.62 12.40
C THR A 7 4.09 19.22 11.78
N LEU A 8 5.14 18.47 12.14
CA LEU A 8 5.32 17.06 11.75
C LEU A 8 4.19 16.19 12.28
N TYR A 9 3.98 16.21 13.59
CA TYR A 9 2.99 15.36 14.23
C TYR A 9 1.58 15.66 13.73
N LEU A 10 1.24 16.95 13.59
CA LEU A 10 -0.08 17.38 13.15
C LEU A 10 -0.34 17.00 11.68
N SER A 11 0.61 17.27 10.78
CA SER A 11 0.45 16.93 9.35
C SER A 11 0.37 15.41 9.14
N ALA A 12 1.17 14.62 9.87
CA ALA A 12 1.12 13.17 9.85
C ALA A 12 -0.22 12.64 10.37
N ALA A 13 -0.68 13.17 11.50
CA ALA A 13 -1.93 12.76 12.12
C ALA A 13 -3.15 13.09 11.25
N ILE A 14 -3.20 14.28 10.64
CA ILE A 14 -4.27 14.68 9.72
C ILE A 14 -4.25 13.79 8.48
N THR A 15 -3.08 13.59 7.87
CA THR A 15 -2.96 12.77 6.65
C THR A 15 -3.33 11.32 6.93
N GLY A 16 -2.86 10.75 8.05
CA GLY A 16 -3.18 9.40 8.47
C GLY A 16 -4.64 9.20 8.84
N GLY A 17 -5.22 10.13 9.61
CA GLY A 17 -6.63 10.12 9.96
C GLY A 17 -7.53 10.25 8.74
N ALA A 18 -7.25 11.18 7.83
CA ALA A 18 -7.99 11.35 6.59
C ALA A 18 -7.88 10.09 5.69
N PHE A 19 -6.67 9.55 5.56
CA PHE A 19 -6.44 8.32 4.81
C PHE A 19 -7.21 7.13 5.39
N GLY A 20 -7.13 6.93 6.71
CA GLY A 20 -7.88 5.90 7.43
C GLY A 20 -9.39 6.03 7.29
N TYR A 21 -9.90 7.27 7.34
CA TYR A 21 -11.32 7.56 7.16
C TYR A 21 -11.81 7.16 5.76
N VAL A 22 -11.09 7.60 4.71
CA VAL A 22 -11.47 7.35 3.31
C VAL A 22 -11.41 5.86 2.98
N ILE A 23 -10.35 5.16 3.38
CA ILE A 23 -10.22 3.72 3.06
C ILE A 23 -11.26 2.86 3.80
N GLN A 24 -11.69 3.25 5.00
CA GLN A 24 -12.75 2.57 5.74
C GLN A 24 -14.11 2.77 5.05
N ARG A 25 -14.49 4.02 4.77
CA ARG A 25 -15.76 4.37 4.09
C ARG A 25 -15.88 3.77 2.70
N GLY A 26 -14.77 3.72 1.96
CA GLY A 26 -14.71 3.13 0.63
C GLY A 26 -14.49 1.62 0.61
N GLY A 27 -14.13 1.00 1.75
CA GLY A 27 -13.74 -0.41 1.80
C GLY A 27 -12.57 -0.74 0.86
N PHE A 28 -11.63 0.19 0.73
CA PHE A 28 -10.53 0.14 -0.23
C PHE A 28 -9.52 -0.96 0.18
N CYS A 29 -9.54 -2.08 -0.53
CA CYS A 29 -8.68 -3.22 -0.24
C CYS A 29 -8.35 -3.99 -1.53
N LEU A 30 -7.05 -4.10 -1.85
CA LEU A 30 -6.60 -4.83 -3.04
C LEU A 30 -6.94 -6.33 -2.96
N MET A 31 -6.85 -6.95 -1.79
CA MET A 31 -7.26 -8.35 -1.61
C MET A 31 -8.72 -8.52 -2.03
N ARG A 32 -9.61 -7.68 -1.48
CA ARG A 32 -11.04 -7.71 -1.80
C ARG A 32 -11.29 -7.44 -3.28
N ALA A 33 -10.57 -6.51 -3.89
CA ALA A 33 -10.66 -6.25 -5.32
C ALA A 33 -10.29 -7.49 -6.17
N LEU A 34 -9.22 -8.18 -5.82
CA LEU A 34 -8.80 -9.41 -6.52
C LEU A 34 -9.75 -10.57 -6.29
N ALA A 35 -10.21 -10.77 -5.06
CA ALA A 35 -11.16 -11.81 -4.71
C ALA A 35 -12.51 -11.58 -5.41
N ASN A 36 -13.04 -10.36 -5.41
CA ASN A 36 -14.27 -10.02 -6.12
C ASN A 36 -14.13 -10.23 -7.63
N LEU A 37 -13.00 -9.84 -8.21
CA LEU A 37 -12.74 -10.02 -9.64
C LEU A 37 -12.65 -11.52 -10.01
N PHE A 38 -12.02 -12.35 -9.17
CA PHE A 38 -11.82 -13.77 -9.45
C PHE A 38 -13.08 -14.62 -9.17
N LEU A 39 -13.73 -14.40 -8.02
CA LEU A 39 -14.85 -15.23 -7.56
C LEU A 39 -16.21 -14.76 -8.08
N MET A 40 -16.39 -13.44 -8.21
CA MET A 40 -17.69 -12.83 -8.54
C MET A 40 -17.69 -12.09 -9.88
N SER A 41 -16.55 -12.05 -10.58
CA SER A 41 -16.36 -11.25 -11.81
C SER A 41 -16.68 -9.76 -11.64
N ASP A 42 -16.59 -9.24 -10.41
CA ASP A 42 -16.86 -7.84 -10.08
C ASP A 42 -15.55 -7.04 -10.03
N ALA A 43 -15.36 -6.19 -11.04
CA ALA A 43 -14.19 -5.33 -11.18
C ALA A 43 -14.33 -3.96 -10.49
N THR A 44 -15.43 -3.69 -9.77
CA THR A 44 -15.72 -2.34 -9.24
C THR A 44 -14.62 -1.80 -8.33
N LEU A 45 -14.14 -2.60 -7.38
CA LEU A 45 -13.03 -2.20 -6.50
C LEU A 45 -11.68 -2.13 -7.24
N MET A 46 -11.50 -2.94 -8.29
CA MET A 46 -10.30 -2.86 -9.13
C MET A 46 -10.29 -1.54 -9.92
N ARG A 47 -11.45 -1.08 -10.40
CA ARG A 47 -11.61 0.24 -11.03
C ARG A 47 -11.34 1.37 -10.05
N ALA A 48 -11.79 1.26 -8.80
CA ALA A 48 -11.46 2.23 -7.76
C ALA A 48 -9.94 2.35 -7.55
N TYR A 49 -9.24 1.22 -7.53
CA TYR A 49 -7.79 1.18 -7.39
C TYR A 49 -7.08 1.78 -8.61
N ALA A 50 -7.52 1.44 -9.82
CA ALA A 50 -6.98 2.02 -11.05
C ALA A 50 -7.21 3.54 -11.11
N LEU A 51 -8.41 4.02 -10.75
CA LEU A 51 -8.71 5.45 -10.67
C LEU A 51 -7.83 6.16 -9.64
N ALA A 52 -7.63 5.56 -8.46
CA ALA A 52 -6.74 6.11 -7.45
C ALA A 52 -5.31 6.26 -7.96
N LEU A 53 -4.82 5.25 -8.69
CA LEU A 53 -3.49 5.28 -9.29
C LEU A 53 -3.37 6.38 -10.36
N LEU A 54 -4.36 6.53 -11.24
CA LEU A 54 -4.38 7.57 -12.28
C LEU A 54 -4.37 8.99 -11.69
N VAL A 55 -5.22 9.21 -10.68
CA VAL A 55 -5.28 10.50 -9.96
C VAL A 55 -3.98 10.77 -9.21
N ALA A 56 -3.40 9.75 -8.56
CA ALA A 56 -2.10 9.87 -7.90
C ALA A 56 -0.97 10.20 -8.89
N MET A 57 -0.91 9.52 -10.04
CA MET A 57 0.07 9.79 -11.10
C MET A 57 0.00 11.26 -11.55
N ALA A 58 -1.20 11.77 -11.85
CA ALA A 58 -1.38 13.16 -12.27
C ALA A 58 -0.97 14.15 -11.16
N GLY A 59 -1.38 13.90 -9.92
CA GLY A 59 -1.08 14.78 -8.79
C GLY A 59 0.40 14.84 -8.42
N VAL A 60 1.07 13.68 -8.35
CA VAL A 60 2.50 13.60 -8.01
C VAL A 60 3.37 14.23 -9.09
N GLN A 61 3.02 14.04 -10.36
CA GLN A 61 3.79 14.61 -11.46
C GLN A 61 3.55 16.11 -11.62
N ALA A 62 2.36 16.60 -11.28
CA ALA A 62 2.11 18.04 -11.16
C ALA A 62 2.98 18.66 -10.05
N LEU A 63 3.07 18.02 -8.88
CA LEU A 63 3.93 18.46 -7.76
C LEU A 63 5.42 18.45 -8.11
N SER A 64 5.86 17.44 -8.87
CA SER A 64 7.24 17.35 -9.36
C SER A 64 7.54 18.44 -10.40
N ALA A 65 6.62 18.68 -11.34
CA ALA A 65 6.81 19.70 -12.38
C ALA A 65 6.78 21.13 -11.84
N SER A 66 6.04 21.40 -10.76
CA SER A 66 6.06 22.69 -10.08
C SER A 66 7.31 22.92 -9.21
N GLY A 67 8.22 21.95 -9.12
CA GLY A 67 9.43 22.03 -8.28
C GLY A 67 9.13 22.05 -6.77
N LEU A 68 7.90 21.73 -6.36
CA LEU A 68 7.48 21.75 -4.95
C LEU A 68 8.00 20.54 -4.17
N VAL A 69 8.26 19.43 -4.88
CA VAL A 69 8.70 18.16 -4.28
C VAL A 69 9.71 17.48 -5.20
N GLU A 70 10.92 17.22 -4.69
CA GLU A 70 11.85 16.29 -5.32
C GLU A 70 11.41 14.86 -5.02
N VAL A 71 10.80 14.19 -5.99
CA VAL A 71 10.23 12.86 -5.79
C VAL A 71 11.32 11.80 -6.08
N PRO A 72 11.88 11.11 -5.07
CA PRO A 72 12.90 10.11 -5.30
C PRO A 72 12.33 8.86 -5.99
N VAL A 73 12.98 8.44 -7.07
CA VAL A 73 12.65 7.20 -7.78
C VAL A 73 13.36 6.03 -7.11
N ARG A 74 12.59 5.05 -6.64
CA ARG A 74 13.12 3.86 -5.95
C ARG A 74 13.96 2.99 -6.89
N PRO A 75 15.09 2.44 -6.42
CA PRO A 75 15.94 1.57 -7.21
C PRO A 75 15.20 0.30 -7.64
N PHE A 76 15.55 -0.21 -8.83
CA PHE A 76 14.95 -1.42 -9.36
C PHE A 76 15.77 -2.65 -9.02
N HIS A 77 15.37 -3.33 -7.94
CA HIS A 77 15.88 -4.63 -7.53
C HIS A 77 15.00 -5.74 -8.10
N TRP A 78 15.17 -6.08 -9.38
CA TRP A 78 14.21 -6.92 -10.12
C TRP A 78 13.89 -8.24 -9.40
N LEU A 79 14.91 -8.93 -8.87
CA LEU A 79 14.75 -10.22 -8.20
C LEU A 79 13.98 -10.07 -6.89
N SER A 80 14.36 -9.08 -6.08
CA SER A 80 13.69 -8.75 -4.81
C SER A 80 12.24 -8.29 -5.02
N ASN A 81 12.00 -7.49 -6.06
CA ASN A 81 10.68 -6.93 -6.39
C ASN A 81 9.71 -8.02 -6.86
N VAL A 82 10.16 -8.92 -7.74
CA VAL A 82 9.34 -10.02 -8.23
C VAL A 82 9.08 -11.04 -7.12
N THR A 83 10.13 -11.52 -6.45
CA THR A 83 9.99 -12.54 -5.39
C THR A 83 9.22 -12.00 -4.19
N GLY A 84 9.56 -10.80 -3.71
CA GLY A 84 8.85 -10.12 -2.63
C GLY A 84 7.40 -9.81 -3.01
N GLY A 85 7.13 -9.37 -4.24
CA GLY A 85 5.78 -9.13 -4.71
C GLY A 85 4.91 -10.39 -4.71
N LEU A 86 5.41 -11.49 -5.28
CA LEU A 86 4.69 -12.77 -5.32
C LEU A 86 4.37 -13.30 -3.91
N VAL A 87 5.36 -13.31 -3.01
CA VAL A 87 5.17 -13.78 -1.63
C VAL A 87 4.23 -12.86 -0.86
N PHE A 88 4.30 -11.54 -1.06
CA PHE A 88 3.38 -10.59 -0.44
C PHE A 88 1.94 -10.83 -0.92
N GLY A 89 1.74 -11.07 -2.23
CA GLY A 89 0.45 -11.42 -2.81
C GLY A 89 -0.16 -12.68 -2.20
N ALA A 90 0.64 -13.73 -2.03
CA ALA A 90 0.23 -14.96 -1.36
C ALA A 90 -0.14 -14.72 0.12
N GLY A 91 0.71 -14.01 0.86
CA GLY A 91 0.47 -13.64 2.25
C GLY A 91 -0.82 -12.83 2.44
N MET A 92 -1.10 -11.90 1.52
CA MET A 92 -2.32 -11.08 1.51
C MET A 92 -3.60 -11.93 1.40
N VAL A 93 -3.59 -13.00 0.59
CA VAL A 93 -4.72 -13.92 0.46
C VAL A 93 -4.87 -14.77 1.72
N LEU A 94 -3.77 -15.27 2.28
CA LEU A 94 -3.78 -16.07 3.51
C LEU A 94 -4.27 -15.27 4.73
N ALA A 95 -3.84 -14.02 4.85
CA ALA A 95 -4.26 -13.09 5.90
C ALA A 95 -5.71 -12.57 5.70
N GLY A 96 -6.25 -12.65 4.49
CA GLY A 96 -7.57 -12.10 4.17
C GLY A 96 -7.62 -10.57 4.23
N GLY A 97 -6.49 -9.90 3.97
CA GLY A 97 -6.36 -8.45 4.03
C GLY A 97 -5.05 -7.96 3.42
N CYS A 98 -5.05 -6.76 2.87
CA CYS A 98 -3.84 -6.05 2.46
C CYS A 98 -3.37 -5.08 3.56
N SER A 99 -2.12 -4.59 3.47
CA SER A 99 -1.50 -3.74 4.50
C SER A 99 -2.38 -2.54 4.92
N GLY A 100 -2.94 -1.78 3.98
CA GLY A 100 -3.86 -0.68 4.31
C GLY A 100 -5.16 -1.15 4.96
N SER A 101 -5.69 -2.29 4.50
CA SER A 101 -6.92 -2.82 5.09
C SER A 101 -6.75 -3.37 6.50
N THR A 102 -5.58 -3.93 6.80
CA THR A 102 -5.29 -4.42 8.14
C THR A 102 -5.28 -3.26 9.13
N TRP A 103 -4.64 -2.13 8.80
CA TRP A 103 -4.60 -0.96 9.66
C TRP A 103 -5.97 -0.32 9.91
N TYR A 104 -6.83 -0.14 8.90
CA TYR A 104 -8.16 0.43 9.15
C TYR A 104 -9.08 -0.56 9.90
N ARG A 105 -8.95 -1.88 9.66
CA ARG A 105 -9.76 -2.90 10.36
C ARG A 105 -9.46 -2.97 11.85
N VAL A 106 -8.27 -2.58 12.28
CA VAL A 106 -7.99 -2.35 13.72
C VAL A 106 -8.92 -1.26 14.26
N GLY A 107 -9.12 -0.17 13.53
CA GLY A 107 -10.08 0.88 13.88
C GLY A 107 -11.55 0.43 13.84
N GLU A 108 -11.89 -0.60 13.06
CA GLU A 108 -13.25 -1.20 13.05
C GLU A 108 -13.50 -2.15 14.23
N GLY A 109 -12.49 -2.44 15.06
CA GLY A 109 -12.58 -3.42 16.16
C GLY A 109 -12.33 -4.88 15.76
N ALA A 110 -11.71 -5.12 14.60
CA ALA A 110 -11.37 -6.48 14.18
C ALA A 110 -10.09 -6.97 14.89
N VAL A 111 -10.25 -7.84 15.89
CA VAL A 111 -9.12 -8.40 16.65
C VAL A 111 -8.17 -9.20 15.75
N GLY A 112 -8.70 -9.87 14.72
CA GLY A 112 -7.89 -10.57 13.73
C GLY A 112 -6.90 -9.65 13.00
N ALA A 113 -7.22 -8.37 12.82
CA ALA A 113 -6.31 -7.42 12.18
C ALA A 113 -5.08 -7.13 13.05
N VAL A 114 -5.23 -7.09 14.37
CA VAL A 114 -4.10 -6.95 15.30
C VAL A 114 -3.16 -8.15 15.18
N VAL A 115 -3.71 -9.36 15.11
CA VAL A 115 -2.91 -10.58 14.95
C VAL A 115 -2.15 -10.60 13.61
N ILE A 116 -2.76 -10.11 12.53
CA ILE A 116 -2.06 -9.92 11.25
C ILE A 116 -0.93 -8.92 11.39
N LEU A 117 -1.13 -7.78 12.07
CA LEU A 117 -0.09 -6.78 12.29
C LEU A 117 1.06 -7.31 13.15
N LEU A 118 0.78 -8.13 14.16
CA LEU A 118 1.82 -8.78 14.97
C LEU A 118 2.67 -9.74 14.13
N GLY A 119 2.02 -10.58 13.31
CA GLY A 119 2.72 -11.43 12.35
C GLY A 119 3.57 -10.60 11.38
N PHE A 120 2.98 -9.52 10.85
CA PHE A 120 3.66 -8.58 9.96
C PHE A 120 4.90 -7.96 10.60
N ALA A 121 4.80 -7.51 11.85
CA ALA A 121 5.92 -6.96 12.61
C ALA A 121 7.06 -7.96 12.71
N LEU A 122 6.74 -9.18 13.10
CA LEU A 122 7.73 -10.24 13.29
C LEU A 122 8.40 -10.59 11.97
N GLY A 123 7.63 -10.80 10.90
CA GLY A 123 8.16 -11.08 9.56
C GLY A 123 9.03 -9.95 9.00
N ALA A 124 8.60 -8.69 9.20
CA ALA A 124 9.40 -7.53 8.78
C ALA A 124 10.71 -7.45 9.55
N THR A 125 10.67 -7.71 10.87
CA THR A 125 11.86 -7.68 11.74
C THR A 125 12.85 -8.78 11.37
N THR A 126 12.39 -10.01 11.11
CA THR A 126 13.28 -11.14 10.78
C THR A 126 14.03 -10.93 9.47
N VAL A 127 13.41 -10.30 8.48
CA VAL A 127 14.05 -9.96 7.18
C VAL A 127 14.90 -8.70 7.27
N ARG A 128 14.51 -7.72 8.09
CA ARG A 128 15.22 -6.44 8.18
C ARG A 128 16.45 -6.50 9.08
N LEU A 129 16.32 -7.11 10.26
CA LEU A 129 17.35 -7.14 11.31
C LEU A 129 17.76 -8.56 11.69
N GLY A 130 16.95 -9.56 11.35
CA GLY A 130 17.15 -10.94 11.78
C GLY A 130 17.96 -11.79 10.80
N VAL A 131 17.80 -13.11 10.96
CA VAL A 131 18.54 -14.18 10.26
C VAL A 131 18.37 -14.13 8.74
N LEU A 132 17.29 -13.53 8.23
CA LEU A 132 17.04 -13.42 6.79
C LEU A 132 17.66 -12.15 6.15
N GLY A 133 18.41 -11.36 6.92
CA GLY A 133 19.15 -10.20 6.42
C GLY A 133 20.12 -10.51 5.27
N PRO A 134 20.95 -11.58 5.33
CA PRO A 134 21.82 -11.97 4.22
C PRO A 134 21.04 -12.36 2.97
N LEU A 135 19.92 -13.08 3.12
CA LEU A 135 19.05 -13.43 2.01
C LEU A 135 18.49 -12.17 1.34
N ARG A 136 18.02 -11.21 2.13
CA ARG A 136 17.58 -9.91 1.63
C ARG A 136 18.70 -9.21 0.85
N ALA A 137 19.91 -9.14 1.41
CA ALA A 137 21.04 -8.48 0.76
C ALA A 137 21.36 -9.13 -0.59
N SER A 138 21.38 -10.46 -0.66
CA SER A 138 21.60 -11.20 -1.92
C SER A 138 20.49 -10.96 -2.95
N LEU A 139 19.23 -10.88 -2.53
CA LEU A 139 18.10 -10.62 -3.43
C LEU A 139 18.06 -9.16 -3.91
N GLN A 140 18.57 -8.22 -3.10
CA GLN A 140 18.66 -6.79 -3.42
C GLN A 140 19.98 -6.41 -4.12
N ALA A 141 21.00 -7.27 -4.12
CA ALA A 141 22.25 -7.03 -4.82
C ALA A 141 22.09 -6.75 -6.35
N PRO A 142 21.28 -7.52 -7.11
CA PRO A 142 21.12 -7.26 -8.54
C PRO A 142 20.24 -6.02 -8.76
N THR A 143 20.88 -4.88 -9.02
CA THR A 143 20.25 -3.64 -9.43
C THR A 143 20.31 -3.49 -10.95
N ILE A 144 19.21 -3.04 -11.54
CA ILE A 144 19.20 -2.60 -12.93
C ILE A 144 19.07 -1.08 -12.91
N THR A 145 20.11 -0.41 -13.38
CA THR A 145 20.12 1.03 -13.63
C THR A 145 20.06 1.29 -15.12
N VAL A 146 19.41 2.38 -15.51
CA VAL A 146 19.38 2.87 -16.89
C VAL A 146 19.92 4.29 -16.83
N ASN A 147 21.05 4.55 -17.51
CA ASN A 147 21.78 5.83 -17.47
C ASN A 147 22.13 6.29 -16.04
N ASP A 148 22.70 5.40 -15.22
CA ASP A 148 23.09 5.64 -13.82
C ASP A 148 21.94 6.06 -12.86
N ALA A 149 20.69 5.99 -13.32
CA ALA A 149 19.49 6.29 -12.55
C ALA A 149 18.51 5.11 -12.51
N SER A 150 17.60 5.14 -11.52
CA SER A 150 16.50 4.17 -11.42
C SER A 150 15.58 4.27 -12.64
N PRO A 151 15.23 3.14 -13.30
CA PRO A 151 14.43 3.16 -14.52
C PRO A 151 12.99 3.61 -14.23
N THR A 152 12.54 4.63 -14.96
CA THR A 152 11.14 5.03 -15.03
C THR A 152 10.58 4.66 -16.40
N LEU A 153 9.26 4.49 -16.50
CA LEU A 153 8.62 4.16 -17.78
C LEU A 153 8.90 5.24 -18.84
N ALA A 154 9.01 6.50 -18.42
CA ALA A 154 9.37 7.62 -19.27
C ALA A 154 10.82 7.53 -19.78
N THR A 155 11.78 7.23 -18.90
CA THR A 155 13.20 7.13 -19.29
C THR A 155 13.50 5.91 -20.15
N VAL A 156 12.81 4.78 -19.91
CA VAL A 156 12.96 3.57 -20.73
C VAL A 156 12.38 3.77 -22.13
N LEU A 157 11.25 4.46 -22.26
CA LEU A 157 10.62 4.73 -23.55
C LEU A 157 11.26 5.93 -24.29
N GLY A 158 12.06 6.74 -23.62
CA GLY A 158 12.62 7.98 -24.18
C GLY A 158 11.56 9.06 -24.46
N ILE A 159 10.39 8.98 -23.80
CA ILE A 159 9.23 9.86 -24.02
C ILE A 159 9.03 10.75 -22.79
N SER A 160 8.45 11.94 -22.97
CA SER A 160 8.10 12.82 -21.85
C SER A 160 7.14 12.11 -20.86
N PRO A 161 7.32 12.25 -19.54
CA PRO A 161 6.45 11.63 -18.54
C PRO A 161 4.96 11.97 -18.73
N TRP A 162 4.67 13.20 -19.18
CA TRP A 162 3.30 13.67 -19.42
C TRP A 162 2.58 12.91 -20.53
N LEU A 163 3.27 12.51 -21.60
CA LEU A 163 2.68 11.71 -22.67
C LEU A 163 2.36 10.29 -22.20
N VAL A 164 3.24 9.69 -21.40
CA VAL A 164 3.01 8.37 -20.79
C VAL A 164 1.78 8.42 -19.88
N ILE A 165 1.67 9.46 -19.04
CA ILE A 165 0.52 9.66 -18.14
C ILE A 165 -0.76 9.89 -18.95
N ALA A 166 -0.72 10.73 -19.99
CA ALA A 166 -1.87 11.00 -20.84
C ALA A 166 -2.37 9.71 -21.51
N LEU A 167 -1.46 8.87 -22.02
CA LEU A 167 -1.81 7.58 -22.60
C LEU A 167 -2.44 6.64 -21.56
N LEU A 168 -1.82 6.50 -20.37
CA LEU A 168 -2.36 5.69 -19.28
C LEU A 168 -3.73 6.18 -18.81
N TRP A 169 -3.94 7.51 -18.78
CA TRP A 169 -5.23 8.12 -18.46
C TRP A 169 -6.28 7.81 -19.52
N VAL A 170 -5.96 7.93 -20.81
CA VAL A 170 -6.89 7.61 -21.89
C VAL A 170 -7.30 6.13 -21.82
N VAL A 171 -6.33 5.22 -21.77
CA VAL A 171 -6.59 3.77 -21.70
C VAL A 171 -7.35 3.41 -20.42
N GLY A 172 -6.91 3.96 -19.28
CA GLY A 172 -7.54 3.74 -17.99
C GLY A 172 -8.96 4.27 -17.94
N ALA A 173 -9.21 5.50 -18.40
CA ALA A 173 -10.54 6.09 -18.50
C ALA A 173 -11.45 5.24 -19.40
N LEU A 174 -10.98 4.85 -20.59
CA LEU A 174 -11.76 4.00 -21.50
C LEU A 174 -12.18 2.68 -20.84
N TRP A 175 -11.29 2.03 -20.09
CA TRP A 175 -11.63 0.80 -19.36
C TRP A 175 -12.58 1.05 -18.17
N ILE A 176 -12.34 2.12 -17.41
CA ILE A 176 -13.12 2.50 -16.23
C ILE A 176 -14.57 2.88 -16.61
N PHE A 177 -14.75 3.66 -17.69
CA PHE A 177 -16.05 4.18 -18.11
C PHE A 177 -16.87 3.21 -18.97
N ARG A 178 -16.28 2.10 -19.45
CA ARG A 178 -16.98 1.11 -20.29
C ARG A 178 -18.01 0.27 -19.54
N SER A 179 -17.99 0.23 -18.20
CA SER A 179 -18.95 -0.56 -17.43
C SER A 179 -19.40 0.17 -16.18
N ARG A 180 -20.71 0.15 -15.94
CA ARG A 180 -21.32 0.66 -14.71
C ARG A 180 -20.90 -0.26 -13.56
N GLY A 181 -20.01 0.24 -12.70
CA GLY A 181 -19.69 -0.45 -11.45
C GLY A 181 -20.95 -0.58 -10.58
N SER A 182 -21.01 -1.62 -9.76
CA SER A 182 -22.10 -1.79 -8.80
C SER A 182 -21.74 -1.05 -7.51
N ASP A 183 -22.49 -0.01 -7.18
CA ASP A 183 -22.32 0.67 -5.90
C ASP A 183 -22.73 -0.28 -4.76
N GLN A 184 -21.87 -0.41 -3.76
CA GLN A 184 -22.15 -1.25 -2.60
C GLN A 184 -23.03 -0.48 -1.61
N PRO A 185 -24.18 -1.04 -1.17
CA PRO A 185 -25.02 -0.40 -0.17
C PRO A 185 -24.24 -0.10 1.11
N GLY A 186 -24.34 1.12 1.62
CA GLY A 186 -23.71 1.56 2.87
C GLY A 186 -22.25 2.01 2.76
N LYS A 187 -21.62 1.95 1.58
CA LYS A 187 -20.26 2.47 1.33
C LYS A 187 -20.25 3.61 0.35
N TRP A 188 -19.14 4.34 0.31
CA TRP A 188 -18.95 5.38 -0.71
C TRP A 188 -18.93 4.78 -2.12
N PRO A 189 -19.41 5.53 -3.13
CA PRO A 189 -19.23 5.16 -4.52
C PRO A 189 -17.74 4.95 -4.81
N TRP A 190 -17.45 3.97 -5.66
CA TRP A 190 -16.07 3.55 -5.94
C TRP A 190 -15.25 4.67 -6.61
N GLN A 191 -15.91 5.56 -7.36
CA GLN A 191 -15.31 6.75 -7.97
C GLN A 191 -14.81 7.72 -6.90
N VAL A 192 -15.66 8.04 -5.93
CA VAL A 192 -15.34 8.97 -4.84
C VAL A 192 -14.18 8.42 -4.01
N THR A 193 -14.21 7.12 -3.72
CA THR A 193 -13.13 6.45 -2.99
C THR A 193 -11.83 6.49 -3.79
N GLY A 194 -11.86 6.11 -5.07
CA GLY A 194 -10.67 6.11 -5.93
C GLY A 194 -10.03 7.50 -6.02
N SER A 195 -10.83 8.51 -6.36
CA SER A 195 -10.36 9.90 -6.45
C SER A 195 -9.83 10.44 -5.12
N ALA A 196 -10.54 10.20 -4.00
CA ALA A 196 -10.11 10.65 -2.69
C ALA A 196 -8.79 9.99 -2.26
N VAL A 197 -8.63 8.68 -2.47
CA VAL A 197 -7.37 7.98 -2.19
C VAL A 197 -6.25 8.55 -3.06
N GLY A 198 -6.46 8.73 -4.36
CA GLY A 198 -5.45 9.27 -5.27
C GLY A 198 -4.99 10.69 -4.88
N LEU A 199 -5.94 11.57 -4.54
CA LEU A 199 -5.64 12.92 -4.06
C LEU A 199 -4.87 12.91 -2.73
N LEU A 200 -5.24 12.01 -1.80
CA LEU A 200 -4.52 11.85 -0.53
C LEU A 200 -3.10 11.32 -0.73
N ILE A 201 -2.85 10.46 -1.72
CA ILE A 201 -1.49 10.02 -2.06
C ILE A 201 -0.65 11.22 -2.52
N ALA A 202 -1.18 12.05 -3.41
CA ALA A 202 -0.49 13.27 -3.87
C ALA A 202 -0.27 14.27 -2.73
N ALA A 203 -1.29 14.52 -1.91
CA ALA A 203 -1.18 15.36 -0.72
C ALA A 203 -0.15 14.81 0.27
N GLY A 204 -0.10 13.49 0.44
CA GLY A 204 0.88 12.82 1.29
C GLY A 204 2.32 13.03 0.86
N TRP A 205 2.59 13.05 -0.45
CA TRP A 205 3.91 13.42 -0.97
C TRP A 205 4.29 14.84 -0.56
N TRP A 206 3.38 15.81 -0.75
CA TRP A 206 3.58 17.20 -0.37
C TRP A 206 3.74 17.39 1.16
N THR A 207 2.86 16.81 1.97
CA THR A 207 2.95 16.94 3.44
C THR A 207 4.21 16.29 3.99
N SER A 208 4.66 15.17 3.40
CA SER A 208 5.91 14.51 3.81
C SER A 208 7.15 15.33 3.46
N SER A 209 7.14 16.01 2.30
CA SER A 209 8.29 16.78 1.81
C SER A 209 8.49 18.09 2.57
N VAL A 210 7.41 18.74 3.02
CA VAL A 210 7.46 20.00 3.76
C VAL A 210 8.12 19.83 5.14
N VAL A 211 8.06 18.62 5.70
CA VAL A 211 8.38 18.38 7.11
C VAL A 211 9.68 17.61 7.29
N GLU A 212 9.86 16.49 6.58
CA GLU A 212 11.06 15.66 6.71
C GLU A 212 11.68 15.37 5.35
N ARG A 213 11.17 14.34 4.68
CA ARG A 213 11.66 13.86 3.39
C ARG A 213 10.49 13.39 2.55
N PRO A 214 10.57 13.55 1.23
CA PRO A 214 9.55 13.08 0.31
C PRO A 214 9.56 11.55 0.30
N VAL A 215 8.64 10.94 1.04
CA VAL A 215 8.40 9.49 1.07
C VAL A 215 6.97 9.12 0.69
N GLY A 216 6.04 10.09 0.75
CA GLY A 216 4.62 9.87 0.52
C GLY A 216 3.97 8.93 1.53
N ILE A 217 2.73 8.51 1.25
CA ILE A 217 2.00 7.59 2.13
C ILE A 217 2.60 6.18 2.01
N THR A 218 3.13 5.67 3.12
CA THR A 218 3.72 4.34 3.17
C THR A 218 3.25 3.63 4.44
N LEU A 219 2.90 2.35 4.32
CA LEU A 219 2.28 1.59 5.42
C LEU A 219 3.15 0.43 5.86
N ALA A 220 3.57 -0.40 4.91
CA ALA A 220 4.22 -1.67 5.21
C ALA A 220 5.60 -1.53 5.86
N VAL A 221 6.50 -0.76 5.25
CA VAL A 221 7.86 -0.56 5.80
C VAL A 221 7.78 0.10 7.18
N ASN A 222 6.88 1.07 7.34
CA ASN A 222 6.69 1.77 8.62
C ASN A 222 5.98 0.92 9.67
N THR A 223 5.19 -0.08 9.26
CA THR A 223 4.64 -1.07 10.20
C THR A 223 5.77 -1.83 10.88
N GLY A 224 6.81 -2.20 10.12
CA GLY A 224 8.03 -2.76 10.68
C GLY A 224 8.68 -1.78 11.66
N GLU A 225 8.93 -0.55 11.23
CA GLU A 225 9.61 0.48 12.06
C GLU A 225 8.86 0.84 13.34
N LEU A 226 7.56 1.08 13.25
CA LEU A 226 6.71 1.44 14.38
C LEU A 226 6.68 0.31 15.43
N LEU A 227 6.67 -0.94 14.98
CA LEU A 227 6.56 -2.09 15.88
C LEU A 227 7.93 -2.55 16.40
N THR A 228 9.02 -2.30 15.66
CA THR A 228 10.39 -2.52 16.16
C THR A 228 10.87 -1.43 17.11
N TYR A 229 10.39 -0.19 16.94
CA TYR A 229 10.81 0.95 17.76
C TYR A 229 10.74 0.70 19.27
N PRO A 230 9.61 0.27 19.86
CA PRO A 230 9.53 -0.01 21.29
C PRO A 230 10.32 -1.26 21.73
N LEU A 231 10.63 -2.18 20.81
CA LEU A 231 11.29 -3.45 21.12
C LEU A 231 12.82 -3.34 21.12
N VAL A 232 13.38 -2.63 20.15
CA VAL A 232 14.83 -2.58 19.90
C VAL A 232 15.37 -1.16 19.72
N GLY A 233 14.54 -0.13 19.89
CA GLY A 233 14.94 1.28 19.72
C GLY A 233 15.21 1.70 18.27
N PHE A 234 14.87 0.85 17.30
CA PHE A 234 15.12 1.11 15.88
C PHE A 234 13.83 1.48 15.13
N PRO A 235 13.82 2.57 14.35
CA PRO A 235 14.89 3.56 14.15
C PRO A 235 15.05 4.51 15.35
N ASN A 236 16.22 5.12 15.53
CA ASN A 236 16.55 5.97 16.70
C ASN A 236 15.75 7.29 16.81
N ARG A 237 14.71 7.48 15.98
CA ARG A 237 13.83 8.66 15.99
C ARG A 237 12.44 8.29 15.49
N ILE A 238 11.43 8.95 16.04
CA ILE A 238 10.07 8.92 15.51
C ILE A 238 10.06 9.72 14.20
N ASN A 239 9.53 9.12 13.13
CA ASN A 239 9.41 9.76 11.82
C ASN A 239 7.94 10.09 11.49
N TRP A 240 7.74 10.91 10.46
CA TRP A 240 6.40 11.33 10.01
C TRP A 240 5.48 10.13 9.72
N SER A 241 6.02 9.10 9.08
CA SER A 241 5.24 7.95 8.64
C SER A 241 4.75 7.06 9.79
N MET A 242 5.48 6.95 10.90
CA MET A 242 5.04 6.23 12.11
C MET A 242 3.82 6.88 12.73
N VAL A 243 3.84 8.21 12.82
CA VAL A 243 2.75 9.00 13.41
C VAL A 243 1.51 8.89 12.52
N MET A 244 1.70 9.00 11.21
CA MET A 244 0.66 8.79 10.21
C MET A 244 0.02 7.41 10.34
N LEU A 245 0.84 6.37 10.55
CA LEU A 245 0.39 4.99 10.70
C LEU A 245 -0.49 4.77 11.94
N VAL A 246 -0.13 5.37 13.08
CA VAL A 246 -0.94 5.33 14.31
C VAL A 246 -2.26 6.10 14.14
N ALA A 247 -2.27 7.17 13.34
CA ALA A 247 -3.48 7.93 13.07
C ALA A 247 -4.47 7.23 12.13
N VAL A 248 -4.02 6.25 11.32
CA VAL A 248 -4.90 5.50 10.39
C VAL A 248 -6.04 4.76 11.13
N PRO A 249 -5.78 3.94 12.17
CA PRO A 249 -6.84 3.34 12.97
C PRO A 249 -7.80 4.35 13.60
N VAL A 250 -7.30 5.51 14.03
CA VAL A 250 -8.13 6.56 14.63
C VAL A 250 -9.09 7.14 13.59
N GLY A 251 -8.59 7.47 12.40
CA GLY A 251 -9.43 7.92 11.29
C GLY A 251 -10.47 6.88 10.85
N ALA A 252 -10.06 5.60 10.82
CA ALA A 252 -10.95 4.49 10.51
C ALA A 252 -12.04 4.30 11.57
N PHE A 253 -11.72 4.46 12.85
CA PHE A 253 -12.68 4.41 13.94
C PHE A 253 -13.72 5.55 13.84
N LEU A 254 -13.26 6.77 13.56
CA LEU A 254 -14.15 7.93 13.34
C LEU A 254 -15.08 7.76 12.13
N ALA A 255 -14.66 6.98 11.13
CA ALA A 255 -15.52 6.61 10.01
C ALA A 255 -16.52 5.50 10.38
N ALA A 256 -16.04 4.46 11.07
CA ALA A 256 -16.80 3.25 11.38
C ALA A 256 -17.86 3.46 12.47
N TRP A 257 -17.60 4.31 13.46
CA TRP A 257 -18.51 4.60 14.57
C TRP A 257 -19.87 5.15 14.10
N PRO A 258 -19.93 6.28 13.37
CA PRO A 258 -21.21 6.80 12.86
C PRO A 258 -21.82 5.92 11.76
N ALA A 259 -21.04 5.06 11.10
CA ALA A 259 -21.55 4.10 10.12
C ALA A 259 -22.22 2.87 10.76
N GLY A 260 -22.03 2.63 12.07
CA GLY A 260 -22.48 1.42 12.74
C GLY A 260 -21.67 0.16 12.37
N ASP A 261 -20.51 0.34 11.73
CA ASP A 261 -19.63 -0.74 11.26
C ASP A 261 -18.69 -1.26 12.37
N PHE A 262 -18.49 -0.46 13.42
CA PHE A 262 -17.63 -0.80 14.56
C PHE A 262 -18.22 -1.96 15.35
N ARG A 263 -17.51 -3.11 15.35
CA ARG A 263 -17.88 -4.29 16.12
C ARG A 263 -16.63 -5.07 16.49
N TRP A 264 -16.56 -5.52 17.73
CA TRP A 264 -15.55 -6.47 18.17
C TRP A 264 -15.74 -7.80 17.45
N LYS A 265 -14.89 -8.06 16.45
CA LYS A 265 -14.93 -9.27 15.61
C LYS A 265 -13.76 -10.17 16.02
N LEU A 266 -14.06 -11.21 16.78
CA LEU A 266 -13.10 -12.24 17.15
C LEU A 266 -13.24 -13.44 16.20
N PRO A 267 -12.23 -13.73 15.36
CA PRO A 267 -12.27 -14.93 14.51
C PRO A 267 -12.01 -16.21 15.35
N PRO A 268 -12.41 -17.39 14.85
CA PRO A 268 -12.15 -18.65 15.54
C PRO A 268 -10.64 -18.91 15.68
N GLY A 269 -10.23 -19.58 16.78
CA GLY A 269 -8.83 -19.72 17.16
C GLY A 269 -7.90 -20.32 16.10
N TRP A 270 -8.36 -21.34 15.36
CA TRP A 270 -7.60 -21.90 14.23
C TRP A 270 -7.29 -20.87 13.13
N SER A 271 -8.24 -19.97 12.86
CA SER A 271 -8.04 -18.91 11.88
C SER A 271 -6.99 -17.90 12.32
N LEU A 272 -6.72 -17.76 13.63
CA LEU A 272 -5.69 -16.86 14.14
C LEU A 272 -4.29 -17.28 13.68
N VAL A 273 -4.01 -18.58 13.67
CA VAL A 273 -2.72 -19.12 13.20
C VAL A 273 -2.53 -18.83 11.71
N LYS A 274 -3.57 -19.05 10.91
CA LYS A 274 -3.54 -18.77 9.47
C LYS A 274 -3.31 -17.29 9.17
N ILE A 275 -4.04 -16.39 9.83
CA ILE A 275 -3.89 -14.95 9.58
C ILE A 275 -2.57 -14.41 10.12
N PHE A 276 -2.05 -14.97 11.22
CA PHE A 276 -0.73 -14.64 11.74
C PHE A 276 0.37 -15.06 10.75
N ALA A 277 0.31 -16.29 10.23
CA ALA A 277 1.23 -16.78 9.21
C ALA A 277 1.17 -15.93 7.93
N GLY A 278 -0.04 -15.56 7.49
CA GLY A 278 -0.23 -14.62 6.39
C GLY A 278 0.42 -13.25 6.66
N GLY A 279 0.22 -12.71 7.86
CA GLY A 279 0.88 -11.49 8.32
C GLY A 279 2.41 -11.60 8.29
N LEU A 280 2.97 -12.71 8.78
CA LEU A 280 4.42 -12.97 8.78
C LEU A 280 5.00 -12.99 7.36
N LEU A 281 4.33 -13.66 6.43
CA LEU A 281 4.71 -13.65 5.02
C LEU A 281 4.62 -12.25 4.42
N MET A 282 3.53 -11.51 4.66
CA MET A 282 3.39 -10.14 4.19
C MET A 282 4.46 -9.21 4.73
N GLY A 283 4.81 -9.33 6.02
CA GLY A 283 5.81 -8.50 6.69
C GLY A 283 7.20 -8.69 6.10
N GLY A 284 7.65 -9.94 6.02
CA GLY A 284 8.96 -10.26 5.44
C GLY A 284 9.04 -9.89 3.97
N ALA A 285 8.01 -10.24 3.20
CA ALA A 285 7.94 -9.95 1.77
C ALA A 285 7.86 -8.45 1.49
N ALA A 286 7.25 -7.64 2.37
CA ALA A 286 7.23 -6.20 2.22
C ALA A 286 8.61 -5.55 2.38
N ILE A 287 9.49 -6.14 3.19
CA ILE A 287 10.87 -5.68 3.30
C ILE A 287 11.67 -6.09 2.06
N LEU A 288 11.46 -7.29 1.53
CA LEU A 288 12.09 -7.75 0.29
C LEU A 288 11.63 -6.93 -0.93
N GLY A 289 10.32 -6.84 -1.18
CA GLY A 289 9.74 -6.08 -2.29
C GLY A 289 9.70 -4.57 -2.07
N GLU A 290 10.32 -4.10 -0.98
CA GLU A 290 10.42 -2.70 -0.57
C GLU A 290 9.07 -1.96 -0.51
N GLY A 291 8.01 -2.65 -0.12
CA GLY A 291 6.72 -2.03 0.12
C GLY A 291 5.57 -2.99 -0.04
N CYS A 292 4.37 -2.42 -0.04
CA CYS A 292 3.12 -3.14 -0.20
C CYS A 292 2.33 -2.60 -1.39
N ASN A 293 1.11 -3.09 -1.54
CA ASN A 293 0.14 -2.62 -2.51
C ASN A 293 -0.18 -1.12 -2.45
N ILE A 294 0.05 -0.41 -1.35
CA ILE A 294 -0.13 1.05 -1.29
C ILE A 294 1.17 1.75 -1.63
N THR A 295 2.27 1.36 -0.98
CA THR A 295 3.60 1.95 -1.23
C THR A 295 4.08 1.74 -2.66
N GLN A 296 4.21 0.49 -3.10
CA GLN A 296 4.64 0.21 -4.47
C GLN A 296 3.51 0.42 -5.46
N GLY A 297 2.28 0.05 -5.09
CA GLY A 297 1.18 0.07 -6.04
C GLY A 297 0.52 1.43 -6.29
N LEU A 298 0.53 2.36 -5.33
CA LEU A 298 -0.03 3.71 -5.52
C LEU A 298 1.06 4.79 -5.41
N THR A 299 1.76 4.84 -4.28
CA THR A 299 2.69 5.93 -3.95
C THR A 299 3.88 6.01 -4.89
N ASN A 300 4.58 4.88 -5.11
CA ASN A 300 5.75 4.82 -5.98
C ASN A 300 5.37 4.57 -7.45
N SER A 301 4.29 3.84 -7.73
CA SER A 301 3.80 3.71 -9.12
C SER A 301 3.35 5.06 -9.69
N ALA A 302 2.93 6.01 -8.84
CA ALA A 302 2.64 7.39 -9.25
C ALA A 302 3.87 8.12 -9.86
N THR A 303 5.09 7.67 -9.55
CA THR A 303 6.35 8.23 -10.07
C THR A 303 6.81 7.55 -11.37
N LEU A 304 5.99 6.64 -11.93
CA LEU A 304 6.30 5.82 -13.10
C LEU A 304 7.54 4.92 -12.92
N ALA A 305 7.94 4.62 -11.69
CA ALA A 305 9.06 3.73 -11.40
C ALA A 305 8.77 2.31 -11.91
N VAL A 306 9.64 1.78 -12.79
CA VAL A 306 9.48 0.44 -13.37
C VAL A 306 9.49 -0.62 -12.27
N GLY A 307 10.35 -0.47 -11.27
CA GLY A 307 10.41 -1.39 -10.15
C GLY A 307 9.08 -1.51 -9.40
N SER A 308 8.37 -0.40 -9.22
CA SER A 308 7.07 -0.38 -8.54
C SER A 308 5.97 -1.03 -9.34
N LEU A 309 5.95 -0.81 -10.66
CA LEU A 309 5.02 -1.43 -11.61
C LEU A 309 5.22 -2.95 -11.66
N VAL A 310 6.48 -3.40 -11.69
CA VAL A 310 6.81 -4.83 -11.62
C VAL A 310 6.36 -5.42 -10.28
N THR A 311 6.66 -4.76 -9.15
CA THR A 311 6.26 -5.27 -7.83
C THR A 311 4.75 -5.38 -7.70
N ILE A 312 3.96 -4.39 -8.13
CA ILE A 312 2.49 -4.46 -8.04
C ILE A 312 1.93 -5.54 -8.96
N ALA A 313 2.47 -5.73 -10.17
CA ALA A 313 2.10 -6.82 -11.05
C ALA A 313 2.39 -8.18 -10.40
N SER A 314 3.54 -8.33 -9.75
CA SER A 314 3.90 -9.53 -8.99
C SER A 314 3.00 -9.75 -7.77
N ILE A 315 2.59 -8.69 -7.05
CA ILE A 315 1.61 -8.80 -5.93
C ILE A 315 0.27 -9.31 -6.44
N VAL A 316 -0.23 -8.74 -7.54
CA VAL A 316 -1.50 -9.15 -8.16
C VAL A 316 -1.41 -10.60 -8.64
N LEU A 317 -0.33 -10.97 -9.31
CA LEU A 317 -0.10 -12.33 -9.80
C LEU A 317 0.00 -13.34 -8.65
N GLY A 318 0.77 -13.03 -7.59
CA GLY A 318 0.91 -13.90 -6.43
C GLY A 318 -0.42 -14.09 -5.68
N GLY A 319 -1.21 -13.02 -5.56
CA GLY A 319 -2.57 -13.13 -5.02
C GLY A 319 -3.49 -13.98 -5.90
N TRP A 320 -3.47 -13.75 -7.21
CA TRP A 320 -4.29 -14.51 -8.16
C TRP A 320 -3.94 -16.01 -8.17
N LEU A 321 -2.66 -16.35 -8.22
CA LEU A 321 -2.19 -17.75 -8.16
C LEU A 321 -2.61 -18.42 -6.86
N THR A 322 -2.55 -17.70 -5.73
CA THR A 322 -2.94 -18.24 -4.42
C THR A 322 -4.45 -18.42 -4.31
N LEU A 323 -5.25 -17.48 -4.81
CA LEU A 323 -6.70 -17.62 -4.91
C LEU A 323 -7.06 -18.83 -5.78
N ARG A 324 -6.38 -18.99 -6.92
CA ARG A 324 -6.56 -20.14 -7.79
C ARG A 324 -6.21 -21.44 -7.05
N ALA A 325 -5.07 -21.51 -6.38
CA ALA A 325 -4.67 -22.72 -5.64
C ALA A 325 -5.66 -23.10 -4.52
N LEU A 326 -6.22 -22.12 -3.81
CA LEU A 326 -7.14 -22.37 -2.69
C LEU A 326 -8.58 -22.69 -3.12
N PHE A 327 -9.06 -22.05 -4.20
CA PHE A 327 -10.47 -22.12 -4.59
C PHE A 327 -10.72 -22.89 -5.90
N SER A 328 -9.68 -23.30 -6.61
CA SER A 328 -9.80 -24.13 -7.84
C SER A 328 -9.41 -25.59 -7.63
N ALA A 329 -9.26 -26.04 -6.37
CA ALA A 329 -9.03 -27.46 -6.11
C ALA A 329 -10.24 -28.26 -6.65
N PRO A 330 -10.01 -29.28 -7.51
CA PRO A 330 -11.10 -30.03 -8.12
C PRO A 330 -11.87 -30.80 -7.04
N SER A 331 -13.19 -30.61 -7.02
CA SER A 331 -14.13 -31.59 -6.49
C SER A 331 -14.07 -32.88 -7.29
#